data_AF-A0A940QCL1-F1
#
_entry.id   AF-A0A940QCL1-F1
#
_cell.length_a   1.000
_cell.length_b   1.000
_cell.length_c   1.000
_cell.angle_alpha   90.00
_cell.angle_beta   90.00
_cell.angle_gamma   90.00
#
_symmetry.space_group_name_H-M   'P 1'
#
loop_
_entity.id
_entity.type
_entity.pdbx_description
1 polymer ?
#
loop_
_entity_poly.entity_id
_entity_poly.type
_entity_poly.pdbx_seq_one_letter_code
_entity_poly.pdbx_strand_id
1 'polypeptide(L)'
;MNPRIFTEAMSEIDSRYVSEALFYNRTSLLKKRSKRIAVLAAAVIAVLVLCGFAAYRTGLFDPWLQKPSAEPLETVRSAIEGQADKEYTTTLRIDEIKVDEDETARVRAMYSGSELAKARGWTDEYLDGHFVVVWAKYYTEYDHTRTFLDDGYTEQYFYLTRDTDSGEWEISDNTSPEISP
;
A
#
# COMPACT_ATOMS: atom_id res chain seq x y z
N MET A 1 -59.78 -24.78 50.15
CA MET A 1 -58.57 -24.39 49.40
C MET A 1 -58.02 -23.11 50.03
N ASN A 2 -56.74 -23.05 50.39
CA ASN A 2 -56.18 -21.88 51.08
C ASN A 2 -55.93 -20.75 50.06
N PRO A 3 -56.62 -19.59 50.16
CA PRO A 3 -56.52 -18.53 49.16
C PRO A 3 -55.09 -17.98 49.03
N ARG A 4 -54.29 -18.05 50.10
CA ARG A 4 -52.88 -17.61 50.08
C ARG A 4 -52.00 -18.47 49.17
N ILE A 5 -52.18 -19.79 49.23
CA ILE A 5 -51.42 -20.74 48.41
C ILE A 5 -51.74 -20.55 46.92
N PHE A 6 -53.00 -20.28 46.59
CA PHE A 6 -53.41 -20.02 45.21
C PHE A 6 -52.83 -18.71 44.68
N THR A 7 -52.89 -17.62 45.46
CA THR A 7 -52.30 -16.33 45.06
C THR A 7 -50.79 -16.39 44.93
N GLU A 8 -50.12 -17.15 45.80
CA GLU A 8 -48.67 -17.33 45.77
C GLU A 8 -48.24 -18.14 44.53
N ALA A 9 -48.93 -19.25 44.24
CA ALA A 9 -48.71 -20.02 43.02
C ALA A 9 -48.96 -19.19 41.75
N MET A 10 -50.02 -18.37 41.73
CA MET A 10 -50.29 -17.48 40.59
C MET A 10 -49.24 -16.37 40.42
N SER A 11 -48.77 -15.79 41.52
CA SER A 11 -47.70 -14.78 41.53
C SER A 11 -46.37 -15.37 41.05
N GLU A 12 -46.04 -16.60 41.47
CA GLU A 12 -44.85 -17.31 41.01
C GLU A 12 -44.90 -17.59 39.51
N ILE A 13 -46.06 -18.03 39.01
CA ILE A 13 -46.27 -18.29 37.57
C ILE A 13 -46.10 -16.99 36.77
N ASP A 14 -46.73 -15.89 37.18
CA ASP A 14 -46.65 -14.60 36.49
C ASP A 14 -45.22 -14.05 36.47
N SER A 15 -44.54 -14.06 37.62
CA SER A 15 -43.15 -13.62 37.72
C SER A 15 -42.20 -14.42 36.83
N ARG A 16 -42.42 -15.73 36.70
CA ARG A 16 -41.63 -16.60 35.80
C ARG A 16 -41.80 -16.18 34.34
N TYR A 17 -43.02 -16.03 33.85
CA TYR A 17 -43.28 -15.64 32.47
C TYR A 17 -42.79 -14.23 32.14
N VAL A 18 -42.94 -13.26 33.07
CA VAL A 18 -42.41 -11.91 32.91
C VAL A 18 -40.88 -11.94 32.82
N SER A 19 -40.21 -12.73 33.68
CA SER A 19 -38.76 -12.87 33.65
C SER A 19 -38.23 -13.49 32.36
N GLU A 20 -38.93 -14.50 31.82
CA GLU A 20 -38.55 -15.18 30.58
C GLU A 20 -38.77 -14.28 29.35
N ALA A 21 -39.86 -13.53 29.29
CA ALA A 21 -40.13 -12.56 28.24
C ALA A 21 -39.07 -11.44 28.21
N LEU A 22 -38.67 -10.94 29.38
CA LEU A 22 -37.59 -9.96 29.50
C LEU A 22 -36.24 -10.53 29.09
N PHE A 23 -35.95 -11.78 29.44
CA PHE A 23 -34.71 -12.47 29.04
C PHE A 23 -34.66 -12.70 27.53
N TYR A 24 -35.75 -13.16 26.91
CA TYR A 24 -35.85 -13.37 25.47
C TYR A 24 -35.74 -12.05 24.69
N ASN A 25 -36.40 -11.00 25.17
CA ASN A 25 -36.28 -9.68 24.55
C ASN A 25 -34.85 -9.13 24.66
N ARG A 26 -34.23 -9.22 25.84
CA ARG A 26 -32.83 -8.80 26.07
C ARG A 26 -31.85 -9.57 25.18
N THR A 27 -31.97 -10.89 25.08
CA THR A 27 -31.11 -11.72 24.21
C THR A 27 -31.33 -11.41 22.74
N SER A 28 -32.57 -11.19 22.29
CA SER A 28 -32.87 -10.81 20.90
C SER A 28 -32.29 -9.43 20.54
N LEU A 29 -32.37 -8.45 21.45
CA LEU A 29 -31.81 -7.12 21.27
C LEU A 29 -30.28 -7.14 21.26
N LEU A 30 -29.65 -7.92 22.15
CA LEU A 30 -28.21 -8.13 22.16
C LEU A 30 -27.73 -8.79 20.86
N LYS A 31 -28.46 -9.80 20.36
CA LYS A 31 -28.16 -10.47 19.08
C LYS A 31 -28.36 -9.57 17.87
N LYS A 32 -29.37 -8.69 17.89
CA LYS A 32 -29.61 -7.69 16.82
C LYS A 32 -28.55 -6.59 16.85
N ARG A 33 -28.15 -6.15 18.04
CA ARG A 33 -27.08 -5.16 18.25
C ARG A 33 -25.71 -5.71 17.85
N SER A 34 -25.40 -6.97 18.20
CA SER A 34 -24.13 -7.61 17.80
C SER A 34 -24.04 -7.80 16.29
N LYS A 35 -25.12 -8.22 15.61
CA LYS A 35 -25.17 -8.29 14.14
C LYS A 35 -24.94 -6.94 13.48
N ARG A 36 -25.55 -5.87 14.00
CA ARG A 36 -25.35 -4.50 13.47
C ARG A 36 -23.92 -4.02 13.67
N ILE A 37 -23.31 -4.29 14.82
CA ILE A 37 -21.91 -3.97 15.09
C ILE A 37 -20.97 -4.76 14.16
N ALA A 38 -21.24 -6.05 13.95
CA ALA A 38 -20.46 -6.87 13.03
C ALA A 38 -20.54 -6.38 11.58
N VAL A 39 -21.73 -5.97 11.11
CA VAL A 39 -21.91 -5.40 9.77
C VAL A 39 -21.18 -4.06 9.63
N LEU A 40 -21.25 -3.19 10.65
CA LEU A 40 -20.51 -1.92 10.64
C LEU A 40 -19.00 -2.14 10.65
N ALA A 41 -18.49 -3.08 11.44
CA ALA A 41 -17.08 -3.43 11.47
C ALA A 41 -16.63 -3.98 10.10
N ALA A 42 -17.40 -4.88 9.48
CA ALA A 42 -17.12 -5.39 8.14
C ALA A 42 -17.12 -4.29 7.07
N ALA A 43 -18.06 -3.34 7.14
CA ALA A 43 -18.11 -2.20 6.22
C ALA A 43 -16.90 -1.27 6.39
N VAL A 44 -16.49 -0.97 7.63
CA VAL A 44 -15.30 -0.16 7.90
C VAL A 44 -14.03 -0.87 7.40
N ILE A 45 -13.90 -2.18 7.64
CA ILE A 45 -12.77 -2.97 7.12
C ILE A 45 -12.75 -2.92 5.58
N ALA A 46 -13.90 -3.11 4.93
CA ALA A 46 -13.99 -3.04 3.46
C ALA A 46 -13.59 -1.65 2.92
N VAL A 47 -14.02 -0.56 3.58
CA VAL A 47 -13.62 0.81 3.22
C VAL A 47 -12.12 1.01 3.46
N LEU A 48 -11.56 0.57 4.57
CA LEU A 48 -10.13 0.68 4.85
C LEU A 48 -9.27 -0.11 3.86
N VAL A 49 -9.73 -1.32 3.46
CA VAL A 49 -9.06 -2.12 2.42
C VAL A 49 -9.13 -1.41 1.06
N LEU A 50 -10.30 -0.86 0.68
CA LEU A 50 -10.45 -0.10 -0.57
C LEU A 50 -9.62 1.19 -0.57
N CYS A 51 -9.62 1.94 0.54
CA CYS A 51 -8.84 3.16 0.69
C CYS A 51 -7.34 2.88 0.75
N GLY A 52 -6.91 1.84 1.45
CA GLY A 52 -5.51 1.41 1.49
C GLY A 52 -5.03 0.94 0.12
N PHE A 53 -5.84 0.17 -0.60
CA PHE A 53 -5.53 -0.27 -1.97
C PHE A 53 -5.53 0.89 -2.97
N ALA A 54 -6.48 1.82 -2.87
CA ALA A 54 -6.49 3.02 -3.69
C ALA A 54 -5.26 3.89 -3.43
N ALA A 55 -4.91 4.11 -2.15
CA ALA A 55 -3.73 4.88 -1.78
C ALA A 55 -2.41 4.22 -2.24
N TYR A 56 -2.33 2.89 -2.18
CA TYR A 56 -1.21 2.12 -2.74
C TYR A 56 -1.11 2.31 -4.25
N ARG A 57 -2.23 2.17 -4.99
CA ARG A 57 -2.26 2.33 -6.44
C ARG A 57 -2.02 3.78 -6.91
N THR A 58 -2.41 4.78 -6.12
CA THR A 58 -2.18 6.20 -6.45
C THR A 58 -0.82 6.71 -5.98
N GLY A 59 0.06 5.83 -5.48
CA GLY A 59 1.40 6.20 -5.01
C GLY A 59 1.42 7.09 -3.75
N LEU A 60 0.35 7.13 -2.97
CA LEU A 60 0.24 8.00 -1.78
C LEU A 60 1.25 7.61 -0.67
N PHE A 61 1.73 6.37 -0.71
CA PHE A 61 2.76 5.81 0.18
C PHE A 61 4.04 5.41 -0.56
N ASP A 62 4.12 5.71 -1.85
CA ASP A 62 5.23 5.32 -2.70
C ASP A 62 6.32 6.40 -2.59
N PRO A 63 7.59 6.06 -2.27
CA PRO A 63 8.66 7.05 -2.13
C PRO A 63 8.85 7.93 -3.37
N TRP A 64 8.38 7.43 -4.52
CA TRP A 64 8.33 8.12 -5.80
C TRP A 64 6.89 8.21 -6.30
N LEU A 65 6.44 9.40 -6.70
CA LEU A 65 5.17 9.59 -7.42
C LEU A 65 5.29 9.07 -8.86
N GLN A 66 5.57 7.78 -9.00
CA GLN A 66 5.69 7.10 -10.28
C GLN A 66 4.31 6.86 -10.91
N LYS A 67 4.30 6.78 -12.24
CA LYS A 67 3.18 6.29 -13.04
C LYS A 67 3.65 5.01 -13.73
N PRO A 68 3.22 3.83 -13.25
CA PRO A 68 3.53 2.56 -13.90
C PRO A 68 3.18 2.58 -15.39
N SER A 69 4.00 1.93 -16.20
CA SER A 69 3.88 1.90 -17.66
C SER A 69 4.35 0.57 -18.23
N ALA A 70 3.86 0.20 -19.41
CA ALA A 70 4.37 -0.97 -20.15
C ALA A 70 5.86 -0.85 -20.52
N GLU A 71 6.39 0.38 -20.54
CA GLU A 71 7.79 0.69 -20.84
C GLU A 71 8.53 1.12 -19.57
N PRO A 72 9.64 0.44 -19.17
CA PRO A 72 10.31 0.71 -17.90
C PRO A 72 10.92 2.11 -17.83
N LEU A 73 11.38 2.64 -18.97
CA LEU A 73 11.94 3.98 -19.07
C LEU A 73 10.89 5.06 -18.79
N GLU A 74 9.64 4.84 -19.19
CA GLU A 74 8.56 5.80 -18.95
C GLU A 74 8.13 5.82 -17.48
N THR A 75 8.14 4.66 -16.81
CA THR A 75 7.94 4.60 -15.35
C THR A 75 8.99 5.44 -14.63
N VAL A 76 10.28 5.26 -14.94
CA VAL A 76 11.36 6.04 -14.29
C VAL A 76 11.32 7.51 -14.66
N ARG A 77 11.03 7.85 -15.92
CA ARG A 77 10.82 9.23 -16.35
C ARG A 77 9.75 9.91 -15.50
N SER A 78 8.58 9.27 -15.36
CA SER A 78 7.47 9.81 -14.58
C SER A 78 7.83 9.99 -13.10
N ALA A 79 8.62 9.08 -12.53
CA ALA A 79 9.08 9.16 -11.15
C ALA A 79 10.01 10.36 -10.94
N ILE A 80 10.96 10.58 -11.85
CA ILE A 80 11.87 11.72 -11.82
C ILE A 80 11.10 13.03 -12.04
N GLU A 81 10.21 13.08 -13.03
CA GLU A 81 9.36 14.25 -13.30
C GLU A 81 8.44 14.57 -12.11
N GLY A 82 7.93 13.55 -11.40
CA GLY A 82 7.17 13.74 -10.17
C GLY A 82 7.97 14.42 -9.04
N GLN A 83 9.31 14.45 -9.10
CA GLN A 83 10.12 15.25 -8.19
C GLN A 83 10.09 16.75 -8.52
N ALA A 84 9.81 17.11 -9.77
CA ALA A 84 9.68 18.51 -10.19
C ALA A 84 8.42 19.16 -9.58
N ASP A 85 7.39 18.37 -9.29
CA ASP A 85 6.15 18.84 -8.67
C ASP A 85 6.30 19.15 -7.16
N LYS A 86 7.49 18.93 -6.58
CA LYS A 86 7.78 19.30 -5.19
C LYS A 86 7.92 20.82 -5.08
N GLU A 87 7.33 21.39 -4.02
CA GLU A 87 7.27 22.86 -3.81
C GLU A 87 8.63 23.57 -3.71
N TYR A 88 9.72 22.83 -3.56
CA TYR A 88 11.08 23.34 -3.44
C TYR A 88 11.96 23.06 -4.66
N THR A 89 11.43 22.42 -5.71
CA THR A 89 12.15 22.21 -6.98
C THR A 89 11.84 23.36 -7.93
N THR A 90 12.88 24.01 -8.46
CA THR A 90 12.75 25.11 -9.43
C THR A 90 12.89 24.61 -10.87
N THR A 91 13.92 23.79 -11.10
CA THR A 91 14.23 23.24 -12.43
C THR A 91 14.49 21.75 -12.31
N LEU A 92 13.98 20.97 -13.25
CA LEU A 92 14.34 19.57 -13.41
C LEU A 92 14.51 19.26 -14.90
N ARG A 93 15.64 18.64 -15.24
CA ARG A 93 15.98 18.26 -16.62
C ARG A 93 16.56 16.85 -16.63
N ILE A 94 15.93 15.94 -17.36
CA ILE A 94 16.48 14.60 -17.60
C ILE A 94 17.46 14.69 -18.76
N ASP A 95 18.69 14.25 -18.53
CA ASP A 95 19.77 14.27 -19.52
C ASP A 95 19.85 12.93 -20.25
N GLU A 96 19.80 11.83 -19.51
CA GLU A 96 19.86 10.49 -20.07
C GLU A 96 19.05 9.52 -19.21
N ILE A 97 18.43 8.55 -19.87
CA ILE A 97 17.75 7.44 -19.23
C ILE A 97 17.93 6.20 -20.11
N LYS A 98 18.35 5.09 -19.52
CA LYS A 98 18.59 3.84 -20.26
C LYS A 98 18.43 2.62 -19.38
N VAL A 99 18.04 1.51 -19.99
CA VAL A 99 18.18 0.20 -19.36
C VAL A 99 19.67 -0.11 -19.32
N ASP A 100 20.16 -0.49 -18.15
CA ASP A 100 21.52 -0.97 -17.96
C ASP A 100 21.48 -2.50 -17.88
N GLU A 101 21.76 -3.16 -18.99
CA GLU A 101 21.69 -4.62 -19.10
C GLU A 101 22.77 -5.32 -18.26
N ASP A 102 23.95 -4.72 -18.15
CA ASP A 102 25.06 -5.27 -17.36
C ASP A 102 24.72 -5.21 -15.87
N GLU A 103 24.20 -4.07 -15.41
CA GLU A 103 23.75 -3.91 -14.03
C GLU A 103 22.49 -4.76 -13.75
N THR A 104 21.59 -4.89 -14.73
CA THR A 104 20.45 -5.81 -14.65
C THR A 104 20.91 -7.23 -14.39
N ALA A 105 21.87 -7.74 -15.17
CA ALA A 105 22.41 -9.07 -15.01
C ALA A 105 23.11 -9.24 -13.63
N ARG A 106 23.89 -8.24 -13.22
CA ARG A 106 24.61 -8.25 -11.92
C ARG A 106 23.63 -8.31 -10.75
N VAL A 107 22.60 -7.46 -10.75
CA VAL A 107 21.62 -7.35 -9.66
C VAL A 107 20.69 -8.57 -9.64
N ARG A 108 20.30 -9.08 -10.82
CA ARG A 108 19.54 -10.34 -10.94
C ARG A 108 20.29 -11.51 -10.30
N ALA A 109 21.59 -11.65 -10.59
CA ALA A 109 22.42 -12.68 -9.99
C ALA A 109 22.54 -12.53 -8.46
N MET A 110 22.57 -11.29 -7.95
CA MET A 110 22.58 -11.02 -6.52
C MET A 110 21.26 -11.41 -5.82
N TYR A 111 20.12 -11.20 -6.48
CA TYR A 111 18.80 -11.57 -5.92
C TYR A 111 18.47 -13.05 -6.07
N SER A 112 18.98 -13.72 -7.10
CA SER A 112 18.67 -15.13 -7.38
C SER A 112 18.96 -16.03 -6.18
N GLY A 113 17.96 -16.83 -5.79
CA GLY A 113 18.01 -17.70 -4.61
C GLY A 113 18.13 -17.01 -3.23
N SER A 114 18.19 -15.67 -3.17
CA SER A 114 18.35 -14.91 -1.92
C SER A 114 17.11 -14.98 -1.02
N GLU A 115 17.31 -14.85 0.30
CA GLU A 115 16.19 -14.79 1.25
C GLU A 115 15.30 -13.57 1.03
N LEU A 116 15.87 -12.45 0.55
CA LEU A 116 15.10 -11.25 0.24
C LEU A 116 14.19 -11.46 -0.98
N ALA A 117 14.68 -12.12 -2.03
CA ALA A 117 13.86 -12.49 -3.18
C ALA A 117 12.73 -13.43 -2.77
N LYS A 118 13.01 -14.45 -1.95
CA LYS A 118 11.99 -15.36 -1.40
C LYS A 118 10.93 -14.62 -0.59
N ALA A 119 11.34 -13.69 0.28
CA ALA A 119 10.42 -12.89 1.09
C ALA A 119 9.52 -11.98 0.23
N ARG A 120 10.02 -11.52 -0.92
CA ARG A 120 9.27 -10.74 -1.91
C ARG A 120 8.48 -11.60 -2.91
N GLY A 121 8.60 -12.93 -2.85
CA GLY A 121 7.97 -13.85 -3.80
C GLY A 121 8.61 -13.87 -5.19
N TRP A 122 9.81 -13.32 -5.34
CA TRP A 122 10.54 -13.29 -6.60
C TRP A 122 11.27 -14.62 -6.80
N THR A 123 10.77 -15.44 -7.74
CA THR A 123 11.48 -16.65 -8.19
C THR A 123 12.57 -16.28 -9.19
N ASP A 124 13.51 -17.20 -9.43
CA ASP A 124 14.56 -16.98 -10.44
C ASP A 124 13.93 -16.81 -11.83
N GLU A 125 12.87 -17.57 -12.14
CA GLU A 125 12.12 -17.44 -13.40
C GLU A 125 11.40 -16.09 -13.51
N TYR A 126 10.85 -15.59 -12.41
CA TYR A 126 10.24 -14.26 -12.37
C TYR A 126 11.29 -13.20 -12.67
N LEU A 127 12.43 -13.23 -11.97
CA LEU A 127 13.49 -12.25 -12.17
C LEU A 127 14.06 -12.26 -13.60
N ASP A 128 14.05 -13.41 -14.28
CA ASP A 128 14.58 -13.51 -15.64
C ASP A 128 13.80 -12.68 -16.67
N GLY A 129 12.47 -12.65 -16.55
CA GLY A 129 11.59 -11.93 -17.48
C GLY A 129 10.98 -10.63 -16.96
N HIS A 130 11.06 -10.40 -15.64
CA HIS A 130 10.28 -9.35 -14.97
C HIS A 130 11.14 -8.46 -14.06
N PHE A 131 12.46 -8.41 -14.27
CA PHE A 131 13.36 -7.51 -13.54
C PHE A 131 14.32 -6.79 -14.50
N VAL A 132 14.38 -5.46 -14.38
CA VAL A 132 15.32 -4.60 -15.11
C VAL A 132 15.88 -3.51 -14.20
N VAL A 133 17.09 -3.07 -14.50
CA VAL A 133 17.72 -1.90 -13.89
C VAL A 133 17.77 -0.78 -14.92
N VAL A 134 17.26 0.39 -14.54
CA VAL A 134 17.31 1.61 -15.33
C VAL A 134 18.27 2.57 -14.67
N TRP A 135 19.25 3.06 -15.42
CA TRP A 135 20.11 4.16 -15.01
C TRP A 135 19.57 5.47 -15.57
N ALA A 136 19.61 6.53 -14.76
CA ALA A 136 19.26 7.87 -15.19
C ALA A 136 20.29 8.89 -14.72
N LYS A 137 20.46 9.92 -15.56
CA LYS A 137 21.17 11.15 -15.24
C LYS A 137 20.24 12.33 -15.44
N TYR A 138 20.10 13.16 -14.42
CA TYR A 138 19.23 14.33 -14.47
C TYR A 138 19.80 15.47 -13.61
N TYR A 139 19.47 16.69 -13.97
CA TYR A 139 19.87 17.89 -13.25
C TYR A 139 18.68 18.48 -12.50
N THR A 140 18.91 18.90 -11.27
CA THR A 140 17.88 19.53 -10.42
C THR A 140 18.40 20.84 -9.84
N GLU A 141 17.56 21.87 -9.88
CA GLU A 141 17.77 23.13 -9.16
C GLU A 141 16.67 23.30 -8.12
N TYR A 142 17.04 23.79 -6.95
CA TYR A 142 16.16 23.95 -5.82
C TYR A 142 15.98 25.42 -5.44
N ASP A 143 14.84 25.73 -4.84
CA ASP A 143 14.64 26.99 -4.12
C ASP A 143 15.38 26.92 -2.77
N HIS A 144 16.59 27.46 -2.73
CA HIS A 144 17.44 27.53 -1.52
C HIS A 144 16.85 28.35 -0.37
N THR A 145 15.71 29.03 -0.57
CA THR A 145 14.94 29.63 0.53
C THR A 145 14.04 28.62 1.25
N ARG A 146 13.78 27.47 0.63
CA ARG A 146 12.87 26.41 1.12
C ARG A 146 13.57 25.11 1.47
N THR A 147 14.78 24.87 0.96
CA THR A 147 15.55 23.65 1.21
C THR A 147 17.05 23.93 1.30
N PHE A 148 17.79 22.98 1.86
CA PHE A 148 19.26 22.99 1.95
C PHE A 148 19.89 21.98 0.97
N LEU A 149 19.11 21.45 0.02
CA LEU A 149 19.62 20.54 -1.00
C LEU A 149 20.46 21.33 -2.01
N ASP A 150 21.63 20.81 -2.34
CA ASP A 150 22.48 21.40 -3.37
C ASP A 150 21.90 21.15 -4.77
N ASP A 151 22.04 22.14 -5.64
CA ASP A 151 21.78 21.97 -7.07
C ASP A 151 22.83 21.03 -7.67
N GLY A 152 22.48 20.33 -8.75
CA GLY A 152 23.47 19.54 -9.45
C GLY A 152 22.90 18.40 -10.28
N TYR A 153 23.84 17.65 -10.85
CA TYR A 153 23.56 16.41 -11.54
C TYR A 153 23.40 15.28 -10.54
N THR A 154 22.36 14.49 -10.72
CA THR A 154 22.15 13.23 -10.04
C THR A 154 22.29 12.10 -11.04
N GLU A 155 23.09 11.10 -10.68
CA GLU A 155 23.14 9.79 -11.33
C GLU A 155 22.57 8.75 -10.38
N GLN A 156 21.66 7.91 -10.87
CA GLN A 156 20.91 6.98 -10.03
C GLN A 156 20.46 5.74 -10.79
N TYR A 157 20.48 4.60 -10.12
CA TYR A 157 19.89 3.36 -10.60
C TYR A 157 18.53 3.13 -9.96
N PHE A 158 17.58 2.69 -10.77
CA PHE A 158 16.22 2.31 -10.41
C PHE A 158 16.03 0.84 -10.73
N TYR A 159 15.54 0.06 -9.77
CA TYR A 159 15.30 -1.37 -9.92
C TYR A 159 13.81 -1.58 -10.13
N LEU A 160 13.43 -2.06 -11.31
CA LEU A 160 12.03 -2.21 -11.68
C LEU A 160 11.65 -3.67 -11.74
N THR A 161 10.43 -3.94 -11.28
CA THR A 161 9.76 -5.21 -11.47
C THR A 161 8.52 -5.04 -12.32
N ARG A 162 8.21 -6.05 -13.13
CA ARG A 162 7.02 -6.06 -13.96
C ARG A 162 5.88 -6.77 -13.23
N ASP A 163 4.77 -6.06 -13.03
CA ASP A 163 3.55 -6.68 -12.53
C ASP A 163 3.00 -7.67 -13.57
N THR A 164 2.66 -8.88 -13.14
CA THR A 164 2.22 -9.95 -14.06
C THR A 164 0.78 -9.81 -14.51
N ASP A 165 -0.03 -9.05 -13.79
CA ASP A 165 -1.45 -8.89 -14.06
C ASP A 165 -1.70 -7.72 -15.02
N SER A 166 -1.08 -6.55 -14.75
CA SER A 166 -1.17 -5.35 -15.59
C SER A 166 -0.14 -5.37 -16.73
N GLY A 167 0.99 -6.03 -16.54
CA GLY A 167 2.12 -5.98 -17.47
C GLY A 167 2.91 -4.67 -17.40
N GLU A 168 2.64 -3.81 -16.43
CA GLU A 168 3.31 -2.53 -16.20
C GLU A 168 4.57 -2.72 -15.34
N TRP A 169 5.55 -1.85 -15.54
CA TRP A 169 6.77 -1.79 -14.75
C TRP A 169 6.61 -0.79 -13.61
N GLU A 170 7.06 -1.19 -12.43
CA GLU A 170 7.04 -0.40 -11.21
C GLU A 170 8.44 -0.38 -10.59
N ILE A 171 8.86 0.77 -10.06
CA ILE A 171 10.09 0.92 -9.28
C ILE A 171 9.89 0.20 -7.95
N SER A 172 10.71 -0.83 -7.74
CA SER A 172 10.75 -1.63 -6.51
C SER A 172 11.77 -1.10 -5.50
N ASP A 173 12.83 -0.47 -5.99
CA ASP A 173 13.93 0.09 -5.19
C ASP A 173 14.79 1.04 -6.04
N ASN A 174 15.67 1.81 -5.41
CA ASN A 174 16.61 2.69 -6.09
C ASN A 174 17.87 2.92 -5.26
N THR A 175 19.00 3.18 -5.91
CA THR A 175 20.24 3.55 -5.19
C THR A 175 20.10 4.93 -4.56
N SER A 176 20.97 5.25 -3.60
CA SER A 176 21.12 6.65 -3.19
C SER A 176 21.57 7.49 -4.39
N PRO A 177 21.08 8.74 -4.51
CA PRO A 177 21.50 9.63 -5.59
C PRO A 177 22.98 9.99 -5.46
N GLU A 178 23.73 9.83 -6.54
CA GLU A 178 25.11 10.34 -6.62
C GLU A 178 25.06 11.76 -7.18
N ILE A 179 25.30 12.75 -6.31
CA ILE A 179 25.20 14.16 -6.66
C ILE A 179 26.58 14.70 -7.05
N SER A 180 26.67 15.29 -8.23
CA SER A 180 27.82 16.06 -8.70
C SER A 180 27.40 17.52 -8.91
N PRO A 181 28.15 18.51 -8.38
CA PRO A 181 27.85 19.92 -8.55
C PRO A 181 28.03 20.40 -10.00
#